data_AF-A0A2H0AB67-F1
#
_entry.id   AF-A0A2H0AB67-F1
#
_cell.length_a   1.000
_cell.length_b   1.000
_cell.length_c   1.000
_cell.angle_alpha   90.00
_cell.angle_beta   90.00
_cell.angle_gamma   90.00
#
_symmetry.space_group_name_H-M   'P 1'
#
loop_
_entity.id
_entity.type
_entity.pdbx_description
1 polymer ?
#
loop_
_entity_poly.entity_id
_entity_poly.type
_entity_poly.pdbx_seq_one_letter_code
_entity_poly.pdbx_strand_id
1 'polypeptide(L)'
;MKNTHTPIYNAEIVAGSLLVMESRKIARLLLGNAGPDDWHQAIVIDNVLQKRTPSSAKRQARLIKNRLSLMKPELWDLIVQGPSDITVQALLAAAIKHSSLLGDFMDTVIRQHWRTFSPKLSDKDWKEFMETCGQVDPGIEQWTPSTRAKLKQVIFRILAE
;
A
#
# COMPACT_ATOMS: atom_id res chain seq x y z
N MET A 1 14.73 30.86 -6.89
CA MET A 1 13.58 30.21 -6.24
C MET A 1 13.71 28.71 -6.47
N LYS A 2 13.87 27.89 -5.43
CA LYS A 2 13.84 26.42 -5.59
C LYS A 2 12.37 26.03 -5.73
N ASN A 3 11.96 25.54 -6.90
CA ASN A 3 10.65 24.92 -7.06
C ASN A 3 10.58 23.74 -6.10
N THR A 4 9.79 23.87 -5.02
CA THR A 4 9.49 22.77 -4.11
C THR A 4 8.45 21.89 -4.79
N HIS A 5 8.91 21.01 -5.68
CA HIS A 5 8.09 19.97 -6.27
C HIS A 5 7.54 19.08 -5.14
N THR A 6 6.24 19.15 -4.88
CA THR A 6 5.59 18.23 -3.96
C THR A 6 5.26 16.96 -4.75
N PRO A 7 5.90 15.83 -4.45
CA PRO A 7 5.70 14.61 -5.23
C PRO A 7 4.25 14.11 -5.08
N ILE A 8 3.61 13.84 -6.22
CA ILE A 8 2.27 13.27 -6.31
C ILE A 8 2.34 11.77 -5.97
N TYR A 9 3.37 11.10 -6.49
CA TYR A 9 3.55 9.67 -6.28
C TYR A 9 4.72 9.37 -5.34
N ASN A 10 4.56 8.30 -4.56
CA ASN A 10 5.61 7.77 -3.70
C ASN A 10 5.72 6.25 -3.87
N ALA A 11 6.86 5.70 -3.47
CA ALA A 11 7.14 4.28 -3.56
C ALA A 11 6.93 3.53 -2.23
N GLU A 12 6.28 4.12 -1.21
CA GLU A 12 6.14 3.45 0.10
C GLU A 12 5.38 2.12 -0.01
N ILE A 13 4.46 1.99 -0.97
CA ILE A 13 3.71 0.78 -1.28
C ILE A 13 4.62 -0.45 -1.53
N VAL A 14 5.87 -0.27 -1.97
CA VAL A 14 6.80 -1.38 -2.19
C VAL A 14 7.15 -2.19 -0.92
N ALA A 15 6.82 -1.65 0.27
CA ALA A 15 7.01 -2.35 1.54
C ALA A 15 6.05 -3.54 1.73
N GLY A 16 4.93 -3.63 1.02
CA GLY A 16 4.02 -4.78 1.10
C GLY A 16 2.66 -4.60 0.40
N SER A 17 2.02 -5.75 0.10
CA SER A 17 0.64 -5.84 -0.38
C SER A 17 -0.36 -5.56 0.76
N LEU A 18 -1.54 -6.18 0.80
CA LEU A 18 -2.54 -5.89 1.84
C LEU A 18 -2.14 -6.43 3.22
N LEU A 19 -1.35 -7.52 3.26
CA LEU A 19 -0.80 -8.09 4.50
C LEU A 19 -1.88 -8.30 5.57
N VAL A 20 -2.95 -9.02 5.23
CA VAL A 20 -4.20 -9.10 6.04
C VAL A 20 -3.93 -9.40 7.52
N MET A 21 -3.10 -10.40 7.81
CA MET A 21 -2.84 -10.82 9.19
C MET A 21 -2.02 -9.81 9.98
N GLU A 22 -1.03 -9.19 9.36
CA GLU A 22 -0.26 -8.09 9.93
C GLU A 22 -1.16 -6.86 10.14
N SER A 23 -1.99 -6.54 9.15
CA SER A 23 -2.91 -5.41 9.20
C SER A 23 -3.91 -5.54 10.35
N ARG A 24 -4.40 -6.74 10.65
CA ARG A 24 -5.21 -7.01 11.85
C ARG A 24 -4.47 -6.69 13.15
N LYS A 25 -3.19 -7.07 13.26
CA LYS A 25 -2.38 -6.80 14.46
C LYS A 25 -2.16 -5.30 14.65
N ILE A 26 -1.86 -4.59 13.57
CA ILE A 26 -1.67 -3.14 13.56
C ILE A 26 -2.98 -2.40 13.87
N ALA A 27 -4.11 -2.85 13.32
CA ALA A 27 -5.43 -2.30 13.62
C ALA A 27 -5.81 -2.44 15.10
N ARG A 28 -5.49 -3.58 15.75
CA ARG A 28 -5.67 -3.75 17.21
C ARG A 28 -4.85 -2.76 18.02
N LEU A 29 -3.60 -2.50 17.64
CA LEU A 29 -2.76 -1.49 18.29
C LEU A 29 -3.35 -0.08 18.15
N LEU A 30 -3.90 0.25 16.97
CA LEU A 30 -4.57 1.53 16.73
C LEU A 30 -5.84 1.69 17.57
N LEU A 31 -6.70 0.68 17.61
CA LEU A 31 -7.92 0.68 18.44
C LEU A 31 -7.60 0.79 19.94
N GLY A 32 -6.49 0.21 20.39
CA GLY A 32 -6.00 0.32 21.76
C GLY A 32 -5.35 1.66 22.11
N ASN A 33 -5.29 2.62 21.18
CA ASN A 33 -4.59 3.91 21.36
C ASN A 33 -3.13 3.74 21.84
N ALA A 34 -2.43 2.71 21.33
CA ALA A 34 -1.07 2.36 21.74
C ALA A 34 -0.09 3.54 21.57
N GLY A 35 0.67 3.85 22.63
CA GLY A 35 1.69 4.88 22.66
C GLY A 35 3.02 4.44 22.04
N PRO A 36 3.99 5.35 21.84
CA PRO A 36 5.26 5.03 21.19
C PRO A 36 6.00 3.83 21.79
N ASP A 37 5.97 3.68 23.11
CA ASP A 37 6.62 2.56 23.82
C ASP A 37 5.90 1.24 23.56
N ASP A 38 4.57 1.23 23.55
CA ASP A 38 3.75 0.06 23.19
C ASP A 38 4.04 -0.40 21.75
N TRP A 39 4.18 0.56 20.82
CA TRP A 39 4.57 0.26 19.43
C TRP A 39 5.97 -0.33 19.36
N HIS A 40 6.92 0.19 20.13
CA HIS A 40 8.27 -0.34 20.17
C HIS A 40 8.26 -1.78 20.71
N GLN A 41 7.59 -1.99 21.84
CA GLN A 41 7.46 -3.30 22.47
C GLN A 41 6.83 -4.31 21.49
N ALA A 42 5.66 -4.02 20.94
CA ALA A 42 4.95 -4.95 20.07
C ALA A 42 5.70 -5.28 18.76
N ILE A 43 6.28 -4.27 18.10
CA ILE A 43 6.88 -4.46 16.76
C ILE A 43 8.33 -4.94 16.84
N VAL A 44 9.11 -4.46 17.81
CA VAL A 44 10.56 -4.69 17.87
C VAL A 44 10.92 -5.81 18.83
N ILE A 45 10.30 -5.83 20.01
CA ILE A 45 10.63 -6.77 21.08
C ILE A 45 9.82 -8.05 20.94
N ASP A 46 8.48 -7.94 20.93
CA ASP A 46 7.57 -9.07 20.84
C ASP A 46 7.47 -9.65 19.42
N ASN A 47 7.94 -8.88 18.42
CA ASN A 47 7.89 -9.22 17.00
C ASN A 47 6.51 -9.78 16.61
N VAL A 48 5.43 -9.07 16.94
CA VAL A 48 4.07 -9.56 16.68
C VAL A 48 3.83 -9.84 15.20
N LEU A 49 4.56 -9.19 14.30
CA LEU A 49 4.50 -9.42 12.84
C LEU A 49 5.31 -10.63 12.37
N GLN A 50 6.04 -11.30 13.26
CA GLN A 50 6.84 -12.50 13.00
C GLN A 50 7.79 -12.36 11.80
N LYS A 51 8.43 -11.20 11.67
CA LYS A 51 9.40 -10.98 10.58
C LYS A 51 10.78 -11.43 11.00
N ARG A 52 11.56 -11.90 10.01
CA ARG A 52 12.94 -12.38 10.22
C ARG A 52 13.86 -11.31 10.81
N THR A 53 13.62 -10.04 10.51
CA THR A 53 14.44 -8.94 11.01
C THR A 53 13.58 -7.80 11.58
N PRO A 54 14.05 -7.10 12.62
CA PRO A 54 13.36 -5.92 13.15
C PRO A 54 13.17 -4.81 12.12
N SER A 55 14.10 -4.66 11.18
CA SER A 55 13.99 -3.67 10.09
C SER A 55 12.81 -3.95 9.16
N SER A 56 12.55 -5.22 8.84
CA SER A 56 11.41 -5.63 8.01
C SER A 56 10.09 -5.46 8.76
N ALA A 57 10.05 -5.82 10.06
CA ALA A 57 8.90 -5.59 10.93
C ALA A 57 8.55 -4.09 10.99
N LYS A 58 9.53 -3.23 11.29
CA LYS A 58 9.34 -1.77 11.34
C LYS A 58 8.84 -1.21 10.00
N ARG A 59 9.42 -1.66 8.88
CA ARG A 59 9.04 -1.19 7.54
C ARG A 59 7.59 -1.54 7.20
N GLN A 60 7.15 -2.78 7.45
CA GLN A 60 5.77 -3.20 7.19
C GLN A 60 4.79 -2.54 8.18
N ALA A 61 5.13 -2.50 9.47
CA ALA A 61 4.33 -1.84 10.48
C ALA A 61 4.09 -0.37 10.13
N ARG A 62 5.12 0.36 9.69
CA ARG A 62 5.01 1.75 9.24
C ARG A 62 4.08 1.89 8.03
N LEU A 63 4.25 1.07 6.98
CA LEU A 63 3.38 1.11 5.80
C LEU A 63 1.92 0.90 6.19
N ILE A 64 1.65 -0.15 6.97
CA ILE A 64 0.28 -0.49 7.38
C ILE A 64 -0.29 0.63 8.26
N LYS A 65 0.47 1.10 9.26
CA LYS A 65 0.05 2.21 10.12
C LYS A 65 -0.30 3.45 9.29
N ASN A 66 0.57 3.84 8.36
CA ASN A 66 0.33 4.99 7.48
C ASN A 66 -0.95 4.84 6.65
N ARG A 67 -1.22 3.65 6.09
CA ARG A 67 -2.47 3.36 5.38
C ARG A 67 -3.69 3.48 6.28
N LEU A 68 -3.65 2.84 7.44
CA LEU A 68 -4.78 2.77 8.36
C LEU A 68 -5.06 4.11 9.05
N SER A 69 -4.04 4.92 9.33
CA SER A 69 -4.20 6.25 9.93
C SER A 69 -4.95 7.25 9.04
N LEU A 70 -5.10 6.97 7.74
CA LEU A 70 -5.98 7.75 6.84
C LEU A 70 -7.46 7.37 6.98
N MET A 71 -7.76 6.32 7.72
CA MET A 71 -9.09 5.76 7.91
C MET A 71 -9.58 6.02 9.34
N LYS A 72 -10.90 5.92 9.51
CA LYS A 72 -11.54 6.12 10.81
C LYS A 72 -11.56 4.80 11.62
N PRO A 73 -11.72 4.85 12.96
CA PRO A 73 -11.73 3.67 13.81
C PRO A 73 -12.71 2.57 13.41
N GLU A 74 -13.85 2.92 12.78
CA GLU A 74 -14.85 1.96 12.34
C GLU A 74 -14.28 1.00 11.27
N LEU A 75 -13.38 1.49 10.40
CA LEU A 75 -12.71 0.64 9.41
C LEU A 75 -11.67 -0.27 10.08
N TRP A 76 -11.03 0.18 11.16
CA TRP A 76 -10.08 -0.66 11.91
C TRP A 76 -10.81 -1.81 12.60
N ASP A 77 -11.98 -1.55 13.19
CA ASP A 77 -12.81 -2.60 13.78
C ASP A 77 -13.26 -3.62 12.72
N LEU A 78 -13.67 -3.14 11.54
CA LEU A 78 -14.00 -3.99 10.40
C LEU A 78 -12.84 -4.89 9.96
N ILE A 79 -11.60 -4.38 9.96
CA ILE A 79 -10.41 -5.20 9.66
C ILE A 79 -10.21 -6.29 10.71
N VAL A 80 -10.42 -5.95 11.99
CA VAL A 80 -10.15 -6.83 13.13
C VAL A 80 -11.20 -7.94 13.26
N GLN A 81 -12.48 -7.60 13.10
CA GLN A 81 -13.62 -8.48 13.38
C GLN A 81 -14.34 -8.98 12.12
N GLY A 82 -14.18 -8.29 10.99
CA GLY A 82 -14.91 -8.58 9.77
C GLY A 82 -14.52 -9.93 9.12
N PRO A 83 -15.40 -10.46 8.26
CA PRO A 83 -15.08 -11.61 7.44
C PRO A 83 -13.93 -11.29 6.46
N SER A 84 -13.35 -12.35 5.89
CA SER A 84 -12.10 -12.24 5.12
C SER A 84 -12.22 -11.32 3.90
N ASP A 85 -13.32 -11.45 3.15
CA ASP A 85 -13.63 -10.66 1.96
C ASP A 85 -13.77 -9.17 2.29
N ILE A 86 -14.52 -8.84 3.35
CA ILE A 86 -14.70 -7.47 3.82
C ILE A 86 -13.38 -6.89 4.34
N THR A 87 -12.56 -7.70 5.02
CA THR A 87 -11.22 -7.28 5.48
C THR A 87 -10.33 -6.92 4.30
N VAL A 88 -10.30 -7.75 3.25
CA VAL A 88 -9.52 -7.51 2.03
C VAL A 88 -9.98 -6.21 1.35
N GLN A 89 -11.28 -6.01 1.19
CA GLN A 89 -11.84 -4.79 0.59
C GLN A 89 -11.52 -3.53 1.41
N ALA A 90 -11.62 -3.60 2.73
CA ALA A 90 -11.27 -2.50 3.63
C ALA A 90 -9.78 -2.12 3.51
N LEU A 91 -8.90 -3.12 3.43
CA LEU A 91 -7.47 -2.91 3.26
C LEU A 91 -7.12 -2.38 1.87
N LEU A 92 -7.82 -2.82 0.82
CA LEU A 92 -7.69 -2.28 -0.52
C LEU A 92 -8.07 -0.80 -0.54
N ALA A 93 -9.18 -0.41 0.09
CA ALA A 93 -9.58 0.98 0.22
C ALA A 93 -8.51 1.82 0.95
N ALA A 94 -7.92 1.29 2.03
CA ALA A 94 -6.81 1.94 2.74
C ALA A 94 -5.55 2.08 1.89
N ALA A 95 -5.22 1.05 1.10
CA ALA A 95 -4.08 1.07 0.19
C ALA A 95 -4.26 2.10 -0.93
N ILE A 96 -5.44 2.18 -1.54
CA ILE A 96 -5.78 3.16 -2.58
C ILE A 96 -5.69 4.59 -2.02
N LYS A 97 -6.29 4.84 -0.86
CA LYS A 97 -6.27 6.17 -0.23
C LYS A 97 -4.86 6.66 0.11
N HIS A 98 -3.97 5.74 0.45
CA HIS A 98 -2.57 6.04 0.74
C HIS A 98 -1.69 6.19 -0.51
N SER A 99 -2.04 5.53 -1.61
CA SER A 99 -1.20 5.45 -2.81
C SER A 99 -1.96 5.93 -4.04
N SER A 100 -1.74 7.19 -4.40
CA SER A 100 -2.24 7.75 -5.66
C SER A 100 -1.81 6.91 -6.87
N LEU A 101 -0.61 6.32 -6.83
CA LEU A 101 -0.14 5.41 -7.89
C LEU A 101 -1.04 4.18 -8.06
N LEU A 102 -1.46 3.55 -6.95
CA LEU A 102 -2.41 2.43 -7.00
C LEU A 102 -3.79 2.91 -7.46
N GLY A 103 -4.26 4.04 -6.93
CA GLY A 103 -5.54 4.65 -7.31
C GLY A 103 -5.62 4.94 -8.81
N ASP A 104 -4.61 5.61 -9.36
CA ASP A 104 -4.56 5.99 -10.76
C ASP A 104 -4.39 4.77 -11.67
N PHE A 105 -3.62 3.76 -11.27
CA PHE A 105 -3.53 2.50 -12.01
C PHE A 105 -4.90 1.82 -12.11
N MET A 106 -5.66 1.81 -11.00
CA MET A 106 -7.02 1.25 -11.00
C MET A 106 -8.00 2.09 -11.82
N ASP A 107 -7.90 3.42 -11.74
CA ASP A 107 -8.83 4.32 -12.41
C ASP A 107 -8.60 4.42 -13.93
N THR A 108 -7.35 4.35 -14.36
CA THR A 108 -6.99 4.54 -15.78
C THR A 108 -6.85 3.20 -16.50
N VAL A 109 -6.00 2.30 -16.02
CA VAL A 109 -5.69 1.03 -16.69
C VAL A 109 -6.77 0.00 -16.43
N ILE A 110 -7.03 -0.32 -15.15
CA ILE A 110 -7.97 -1.40 -14.80
C ILE A 110 -9.37 -1.09 -15.32
N ARG A 111 -9.86 0.14 -15.08
CA ARG A 111 -11.16 0.60 -15.59
C ARG A 111 -11.28 0.47 -17.11
N GLN A 112 -10.22 0.79 -17.86
CA GLN A 112 -10.22 0.65 -19.32
C GLN A 112 -10.32 -0.82 -19.74
N HIS A 113 -9.53 -1.71 -19.14
CA HIS A 113 -9.60 -3.15 -19.39
C HIS A 113 -10.99 -3.74 -19.11
N TRP A 114 -11.63 -3.30 -18.03
CA TRP A 114 -13.01 -3.68 -17.71
C TRP A 114 -14.00 -3.20 -18.77
N ARG A 115 -13.87 -1.95 -19.25
CA ARG A 115 -14.75 -1.39 -20.29
C ARG A 115 -14.58 -2.06 -21.65
N THR A 116 -13.38 -2.53 -21.98
CA THR A 116 -13.08 -3.18 -23.26
C THR A 116 -13.15 -4.70 -23.21
N PHE A 117 -13.61 -5.28 -22.09
CA PHE A 117 -13.65 -6.72 -21.86
C PHE A 117 -12.31 -7.42 -22.13
N SER A 118 -11.20 -6.76 -21.80
CA SER A 118 -9.85 -7.29 -21.92
C SER A 118 -9.38 -7.80 -20.55
N PRO A 119 -9.50 -9.11 -20.26
CA PRO A 119 -9.36 -9.64 -18.89
C PRO A 119 -7.91 -9.76 -18.41
N LYS A 120 -6.91 -9.43 -19.24
CA LYS A 120 -5.50 -9.66 -18.94
C LYS A 120 -4.75 -8.34 -18.87
N LEU A 121 -4.02 -8.15 -17.77
CA LEU A 121 -3.01 -7.09 -17.64
C LEU A 121 -1.67 -7.60 -18.14
N SER A 122 -1.01 -6.77 -18.94
CA SER A 122 0.26 -7.06 -19.57
C SER A 122 1.40 -6.20 -19.02
N ASP A 123 2.62 -6.60 -19.34
CA ASP A 123 3.82 -5.81 -19.05
C ASP A 123 3.84 -4.48 -19.80
N LYS A 124 3.15 -4.40 -20.94
CA LYS A 124 3.02 -3.19 -21.73
C LYS A 124 2.16 -2.16 -20.99
N ASP A 125 1.02 -2.58 -20.44
CA ASP A 125 0.10 -1.70 -19.69
C ASP A 125 0.81 -1.04 -18.51
N TRP A 126 1.64 -1.80 -17.78
CA TRP A 126 2.44 -1.25 -16.69
C TRP A 126 3.49 -0.23 -17.17
N LYS A 127 4.16 -0.49 -18.30
CA LYS A 127 5.18 0.42 -18.85
C LYS A 127 4.53 1.74 -19.29
N GLU A 128 3.46 1.67 -20.07
CA GLU A 128 2.74 2.84 -20.56
C GLU A 128 2.17 3.67 -19.39
N PHE A 129 1.60 3.02 -18.38
CA PHE A 129 1.16 3.70 -17.16
C PHE A 129 2.29 4.46 -16.46
N MET A 130 3.46 3.83 -16.29
CA MET A 130 4.60 4.48 -15.65
C MET A 130 5.16 5.66 -16.47
N GLU A 131 5.08 5.59 -17.80
CA GLU A 131 5.44 6.71 -18.68
C GLU A 131 4.48 7.88 -18.50
N THR A 132 3.16 7.63 -18.49
CA THR A 132 2.15 8.66 -18.19
C THR A 132 2.36 9.27 -16.81
N CYS A 133 2.65 8.46 -15.79
CA CYS A 133 2.92 8.97 -14.45
C CYS A 133 4.19 9.85 -14.41
N GLY A 134 5.23 9.52 -15.18
CA GLY A 134 6.45 10.33 -15.29
C GLY A 134 6.23 11.69 -15.97
N GLN A 135 5.27 11.78 -16.90
CA GLN A 135 4.86 13.05 -17.50
C GLN A 135 4.14 13.95 -16.49
N VAL A 136 3.39 13.36 -15.55
CA VAL A 136 2.63 14.08 -14.50
C VAL A 136 3.54 14.47 -13.33
N ASP A 137 4.43 13.57 -12.91
CA ASP A 137 5.37 13.74 -11.81
C ASP A 137 6.77 13.31 -12.29
N PRO A 138 7.62 14.25 -12.71
CA PRO A 138 8.98 13.96 -13.18
C PRO A 138 9.86 13.28 -12.11
N GLY A 139 9.49 13.32 -10.83
CA GLY A 139 10.18 12.61 -9.76
C GLY A 139 10.19 11.08 -9.95
N ILE A 140 9.21 10.54 -10.69
CA ILE A 140 9.15 9.11 -11.04
C ILE A 140 10.32 8.68 -11.94
N GLU A 141 10.87 9.59 -12.73
CA GLU A 141 12.02 9.28 -13.60
C GLU A 141 13.25 8.85 -12.81
N GLN A 142 13.36 9.30 -11.55
CA GLN A 142 14.46 8.97 -10.65
C GLN A 142 14.36 7.55 -10.06
N TRP A 143 13.21 6.88 -10.19
CA TRP A 143 13.05 5.52 -9.65
C TRP A 143 13.80 4.50 -10.49
N THR A 144 14.67 3.74 -9.83
CA THR A 144 15.46 2.67 -10.45
C THR A 144 14.58 1.60 -11.10
N PRO A 145 15.10 0.86 -12.11
CA PRO A 145 14.39 -0.26 -12.70
C PRO A 145 13.91 -1.29 -11.67
N SER A 146 14.72 -1.55 -10.64
CA SER A 146 14.37 -2.46 -9.53
C SER A 146 13.19 -1.94 -8.69
N THR A 147 13.10 -0.64 -8.46
CA THR A 147 11.97 -0.02 -7.74
C THR A 147 10.70 -0.12 -8.58
N ARG A 148 10.76 0.19 -9.88
CA ARG A 148 9.62 0.07 -10.80
C ARG A 148 9.12 -1.37 -10.93
N ALA A 149 10.03 -2.34 -11.01
CA ALA A 149 9.68 -3.76 -11.02
C ALA A 149 9.02 -4.18 -9.69
N LYS A 150 9.51 -3.67 -8.56
CA LYS A 150 8.92 -3.97 -7.26
C LYS A 150 7.53 -3.35 -7.09
N LEU A 151 7.32 -2.13 -7.59
CA LEU A 151 6.01 -1.47 -7.62
C LEU A 151 4.99 -2.34 -8.38
N LYS A 152 5.34 -2.76 -9.61
CA LYS A 152 4.52 -3.67 -10.41
C LYS A 152 4.16 -4.92 -9.62
N GLN A 153 5.17 -5.60 -9.07
CA GLN A 153 4.97 -6.84 -8.31
C GLN A 153 3.97 -6.65 -7.17
N VAL A 154 4.12 -5.57 -6.39
CA VAL A 154 3.26 -5.34 -5.22
C VAL A 154 1.85 -4.92 -5.63
N ILE A 155 1.70 -4.04 -6.62
CA ILE A 155 0.38 -3.61 -7.10
C ILE A 155 -0.38 -4.79 -7.69
N PHE A 156 0.26 -5.60 -8.53
CA PHE A 156 -0.39 -6.79 -9.11
C PHE A 156 -0.74 -7.81 -8.02
N ARG A 157 0.10 -7.93 -6.98
CA ARG A 157 -0.22 -8.77 -5.82
C ARG A 157 -1.44 -8.26 -5.06
N ILE A 158 -1.57 -6.94 -4.84
CA ILE A 158 -2.75 -6.34 -4.20
C ILE A 158 -4.01 -6.63 -5.00
N LEU A 159 -3.95 -6.57 -6.33
CA LEU A 159 -5.10 -6.83 -7.20
C LEU A 159 -5.51 -8.32 -7.26
N ALA A 160 -4.60 -9.22 -6.89
CA ALA A 160 -4.82 -10.66 -6.89
C ALA A 160 -5.16 -11.23 -5.50
N GLU A 161 -5.10 -10.40 -4.46
CA GLU A 161 -5.51 -10.72 -3.08
C GLU A 161 -7.02 -10.49 -2.89
#